data_AF-A0AAD1SC83-F1
#
_entry.id   AF-A0AAD1SC83-F1
#
_cell.length_a   1.000
_cell.length_b   1.000
_cell.length_c   1.000
_cell.angle_alpha   90.00
_cell.angle_beta   90.00
_cell.angle_gamma   90.00
#
_symmetry.space_group_name_H-M   'P 1'
#
loop_
_entity.id
_entity.type
_entity.pdbx_description
1 polymer ?
#
loop_
_entity_poly.entity_id
_entity_poly.type
_entity_poly.pdbx_seq_one_letter_code
_entity_poly.pdbx_strand_id
1 'polypeptide(L)'
;MSQSKTRRHQDKPDKLNFFAQKKVAALARQLVAADHQDGADLSGGSSPRSEAESLHDGEPLTAAFLKRALDEQSQRLVATWQSSVAELKRDLQDVGARTAHVEAKMEDLVDAHNTSAEHIKSLTDQLQKCEAKLMDLEDRSRRSNIRLRSIPETVLPADLPSHVHGFFKLLTPEIPADMLLLDRLHRVPKPQHIATSLPRDVLLKAHYFH
;
A
#
# COMPACT_ATOMS: atom_id res chain seq x y z
N MET A 1 -41.65 10.83 24.03
CA MET A 1 -41.11 11.18 22.69
C MET A 1 -39.62 10.93 22.70
N SER A 2 -39.21 9.84 22.06
CA SER A 2 -37.84 9.30 22.06
C SER A 2 -37.08 9.83 20.85
N GLN A 3 -35.87 10.36 21.03
CA GLN A 3 -34.96 10.65 19.92
C GLN A 3 -33.62 9.95 20.15
N SER A 4 -33.49 8.79 19.53
CA SER A 4 -32.24 8.03 19.36
C SER A 4 -31.32 8.79 18.40
N LYS A 5 -30.16 9.24 18.88
CA LYS A 5 -29.07 9.78 18.03
C LYS A 5 -28.09 8.66 17.69
N THR A 6 -28.26 8.08 16.51
CA THR A 6 -27.33 7.12 15.90
C THR A 6 -26.09 7.90 15.41
N ARG A 7 -24.95 7.71 16.07
CA ARG A 7 -23.63 8.19 15.60
C ARG A 7 -23.23 7.42 14.34
N ARG A 8 -23.19 8.10 13.19
CA ARG A 8 -22.54 7.59 11.97
C ARG A 8 -21.03 7.61 12.16
N HIS A 9 -20.42 6.43 12.16
CA HIS A 9 -18.99 6.24 11.93
C HIS A 9 -18.65 6.83 10.54
N GLN A 10 -17.81 7.86 10.50
CA GLN A 10 -17.14 8.28 9.27
C GLN A 10 -15.89 7.42 9.11
N ASP A 11 -15.97 6.41 8.25
CA ASP A 11 -14.79 5.74 7.72
C ASP A 11 -14.00 6.75 6.88
N LYS A 12 -12.75 7.00 7.30
CA LYS A 12 -11.78 7.73 6.49
C LYS A 12 -11.29 6.76 5.41
N PRO A 13 -11.28 7.14 4.12
CA PRO A 13 -10.76 6.26 3.09
C PRO A 13 -9.26 6.06 3.28
N ASP A 14 -8.86 4.79 3.27
CA ASP A 14 -7.47 4.33 3.33
C ASP A 14 -6.60 5.05 2.30
N LYS A 15 -5.62 5.80 2.77
CA LYS A 15 -4.69 6.57 1.93
C LYS A 15 -3.89 5.68 0.96
N LEU A 16 -3.81 4.37 1.23
CA LEU A 16 -3.20 3.36 0.36
C LEU A 16 -4.01 3.12 -0.92
N ASN A 17 -5.35 3.24 -0.88
CA ASN A 17 -6.23 3.04 -2.04
C ASN A 17 -6.19 4.21 -3.03
N PHE A 18 -5.87 5.43 -2.57
CA PHE A 18 -5.82 6.60 -3.44
C PHE A 18 -4.65 6.55 -4.42
N PHE A 19 -3.47 6.11 -3.97
CA PHE A 19 -2.30 5.97 -4.85
C PHE A 19 -2.44 4.81 -5.82
N ALA A 20 -3.02 3.69 -5.38
CA ALA A 20 -3.32 2.56 -6.25
C ALA A 20 -4.34 2.95 -7.35
N GLN A 21 -5.44 3.62 -6.99
CA GLN A 21 -6.43 4.10 -7.96
C GLN A 21 -5.85 5.13 -8.93
N LYS A 22 -5.00 6.04 -8.46
CA LYS A 22 -4.39 7.06 -9.33
C LYS A 22 -3.38 6.44 -10.32
N LYS A 23 -2.69 5.37 -9.92
CA LYS A 23 -1.75 4.63 -10.78
C LYS A 23 -2.48 3.79 -11.83
N VAL A 24 -3.58 3.14 -11.46
CA VAL A 24 -4.47 2.40 -12.39
C VAL A 24 -5.14 3.36 -13.38
N ALA A 25 -5.59 4.54 -12.94
CA ALA A 25 -6.15 5.56 -13.82
C ALA A 25 -5.11 6.17 -14.78
N ALA A 26 -3.84 6.27 -14.36
CA ALA A 26 -2.75 6.72 -15.23
C ALA A 26 -2.38 5.65 -16.28
N LEU A 27 -2.37 4.37 -15.90
CA LEU A 27 -2.16 3.24 -16.81
C LEU A 27 -3.30 3.09 -17.83
N ALA A 28 -4.56 3.27 -17.40
CA ALA A 28 -5.71 3.26 -18.29
C ALA A 28 -5.68 4.42 -19.31
N ARG A 29 -5.17 5.60 -18.92
CA ARG A 29 -4.97 6.72 -19.86
C ARG A 29 -3.80 6.49 -20.82
N GLN A 30 -2.76 5.78 -20.41
CA GLN A 30 -1.65 5.40 -21.30
C GLN A 30 -2.05 4.33 -22.32
N LEU A 31 -2.92 3.38 -21.95
CA LEU A 31 -3.44 2.38 -22.89
C LEU A 31 -4.40 2.99 -23.92
N VAL A 32 -5.26 3.95 -23.55
CA VAL A 32 -6.16 4.62 -24.49
C VAL A 32 -5.43 5.60 -25.43
N ALA A 33 -4.27 6.13 -25.02
CA ALA A 33 -3.45 7.00 -25.86
C ALA A 33 -2.59 6.23 -26.89
N ALA A 34 -2.36 4.94 -26.70
CA ALA A 34 -1.58 4.11 -27.62
C ALA A 34 -2.40 3.58 -28.81
N ASP A 35 -3.73 3.58 -28.71
CA ASP A 35 -4.66 3.08 -29.76
C ASP A 35 -5.10 4.15 -30.77
N HIS A 36 -4.45 5.33 -30.79
CA HIS A 36 -4.81 6.45 -31.69
C HIS A 36 -3.63 7.03 -32.49
N GLN A 37 -2.55 6.29 -32.65
CA GLN A 37 -1.43 6.67 -33.52
C GLN A 37 -1.01 5.50 -34.41
N ASP A 38 -1.85 5.15 -35.38
CA ASP A 38 -1.44 4.56 -36.66
C ASP A 38 -2.64 4.59 -37.61
N GLY A 39 -2.78 5.70 -38.34
CA GLY A 39 -3.94 5.87 -39.22
C GLY A 39 -4.11 7.28 -39.76
N ALA A 40 -3.03 7.90 -40.25
CA ALA A 40 -3.14 9.09 -41.08
C ALA A 40 -1.86 9.27 -41.89
N ASP A 41 -1.78 8.59 -43.03
CA ASP A 41 -0.97 9.13 -44.11
C ASP A 41 -1.65 8.92 -45.47
N LEU A 42 -1.52 9.95 -46.30
CA LEU A 42 -1.88 10.04 -47.72
C LEU A 42 -3.30 10.45 -48.11
N SER A 43 -3.60 11.76 -48.02
CA SER A 43 -4.26 12.47 -49.13
C SER A 43 -4.11 14.00 -49.03
N GLY A 44 -3.54 14.64 -50.05
CA GLY A 44 -3.76 16.07 -50.31
C GLY A 44 -2.52 16.87 -50.70
N GLY A 45 -2.09 16.75 -51.95
CA GLY A 45 -1.00 17.59 -52.49
C GLY A 45 -0.92 17.60 -54.01
N SER A 46 -1.55 18.62 -54.59
CA SER A 46 -1.28 19.27 -55.89
C SER A 46 -1.24 18.43 -57.18
N SER A 47 -2.25 18.65 -58.03
CA SER A 47 -2.09 18.57 -59.48
C SER A 47 -1.07 19.61 -59.98
N PRO A 48 -0.22 19.21 -60.94
CA PRO A 48 0.02 19.99 -62.14
C PRO A 48 -0.62 19.28 -63.33
N ARG A 49 -1.49 20.03 -64.00
CA ARG A 49 -2.10 19.69 -65.28
C ARG A 49 -1.20 20.22 -66.39
N SER A 50 -0.83 19.33 -67.32
CA SER A 50 -0.16 19.43 -68.64
C SER A 50 0.82 18.25 -68.66
N GLU A 51 0.82 17.30 -69.59
CA GLU A 51 0.72 17.43 -71.04
C GLU A 51 -0.02 16.23 -71.65
N ALA A 52 -0.64 16.46 -72.79
CA ALA A 52 -1.37 15.49 -73.58
C ALA A 52 -0.42 14.83 -74.59
N GLU A 53 -0.14 13.54 -74.42
CA GLU A 53 0.37 12.61 -75.44
C GLU A 53 0.00 11.19 -74.94
N SER A 54 -0.41 10.20 -75.72
CA SER A 54 -0.69 10.06 -77.15
C SER A 54 -1.53 8.77 -77.30
N LEU A 55 -2.21 8.67 -78.43
CA LEU A 55 -2.97 7.52 -78.92
C LEU A 55 -2.25 6.17 -78.74
N HIS A 56 -2.98 5.14 -78.28
CA HIS A 56 -2.83 3.79 -78.81
C HIS A 56 -4.16 3.04 -78.87
N ASP A 57 -4.68 2.99 -80.10
CA ASP A 57 -5.26 1.84 -80.81
C ASP A 57 -5.89 0.71 -79.98
N GLY A 58 -7.19 0.54 -80.19
CA GLY A 58 -7.92 -0.65 -79.79
C GLY A 58 -7.46 -1.88 -80.59
N GLU A 59 -6.57 -2.68 -80.00
CA GLU A 59 -6.45 -4.08 -80.37
C GLU A 59 -7.65 -4.89 -79.84
N PRO A 60 -8.15 -5.89 -80.59
CA PRO A 60 -9.22 -6.74 -80.12
C PRO A 60 -8.74 -7.54 -78.90
N LEU A 61 -9.49 -7.48 -77.79
CA LEU A 61 -9.26 -8.33 -76.62
C LEU A 61 -9.29 -9.81 -77.05
N THR A 62 -8.12 -10.39 -77.27
CA THR A 62 -7.96 -11.80 -77.58
C THR A 62 -7.97 -12.61 -76.28
N ALA A 63 -8.58 -13.80 -76.29
CA ALA A 63 -8.65 -14.68 -75.13
C ALA A 63 -7.27 -14.98 -74.49
N ALA A 64 -6.20 -14.92 -75.29
CA ALA A 64 -4.83 -15.07 -74.84
C ALA A 64 -4.33 -13.92 -73.94
N PHE A 65 -4.77 -12.68 -74.22
CA PHE A 65 -4.44 -11.51 -73.40
C PHE A 65 -5.13 -11.58 -72.03
N LEU A 66 -6.43 -11.90 -72.02
CA LEU A 66 -7.20 -12.09 -70.79
C LEU A 66 -6.63 -13.24 -69.93
N LYS A 67 -6.20 -14.33 -70.57
CA LYS A 67 -5.55 -15.44 -69.86
C LYS A 67 -4.23 -15.03 -69.21
N ARG A 68 -3.37 -14.29 -69.93
CA ARG A 68 -2.13 -13.74 -69.36
C ARG A 68 -2.39 -12.79 -68.21
N ALA A 69 -3.36 -11.88 -68.33
CA ALA A 69 -3.72 -10.95 -67.28
C ALA A 69 -4.26 -11.65 -66.02
N LEU A 70 -5.04 -12.73 -66.21
CA LEU A 70 -5.54 -13.57 -65.11
C LEU A 70 -4.41 -14.36 -64.44
N ASP A 71 -3.50 -14.94 -65.22
CA ASP A 71 -2.33 -15.65 -64.70
C ASP A 71 -1.42 -14.70 -63.91
N GLU A 72 -1.22 -13.47 -64.40
CA GLU A 72 -0.45 -12.43 -63.72
C GLU A 72 -1.13 -11.99 -62.42
N GLN A 73 -2.46 -11.79 -62.42
CA GLN A 73 -3.19 -11.52 -61.18
C GLN A 73 -3.12 -12.69 -60.19
N SER A 74 -3.25 -13.93 -60.67
CA SER A 74 -3.15 -15.12 -59.83
C SER A 74 -1.75 -15.23 -59.20
N GLN A 75 -0.69 -14.95 -59.96
CA GLN A 75 0.67 -14.93 -59.44
C GLN A 75 0.88 -13.82 -58.42
N ARG A 76 0.34 -12.61 -58.67
CA ARG A 76 0.37 -11.50 -57.71
C ARG A 76 -0.34 -11.86 -56.42
N LEU A 77 -1.52 -12.47 -56.49
CA LEU A 77 -2.25 -12.93 -55.31
C LEU A 77 -1.45 -13.99 -54.55
N VAL A 78 -0.93 -15.02 -55.23
CA VAL A 78 -0.12 -16.04 -54.55
C VAL A 78 1.11 -15.41 -53.87
N ALA A 79 1.77 -14.46 -54.52
CA ALA A 79 2.90 -13.75 -53.93
C ALA A 79 2.50 -12.90 -52.71
N THR A 80 1.39 -12.14 -52.78
CA THR A 80 0.92 -11.35 -51.63
C THR A 80 0.48 -12.25 -50.47
N TRP A 81 -0.23 -13.33 -50.76
CA TRP A 81 -0.62 -14.33 -49.75
C TRP A 81 0.60 -14.99 -49.09
N GLN A 82 1.61 -15.38 -49.87
CA GLN A 82 2.85 -15.93 -49.32
C GLN A 82 3.58 -14.93 -48.43
N SER A 83 3.61 -13.65 -48.83
CA SER A 83 4.18 -12.57 -48.01
C SER A 83 3.42 -12.41 -46.69
N SER A 84 2.09 -12.29 -46.73
CA SER A 84 1.28 -12.14 -45.52
C SER A 84 1.37 -13.35 -44.59
N VAL A 85 1.43 -14.57 -45.12
CA VAL A 85 1.64 -15.78 -44.30
C VAL A 85 3.03 -15.79 -43.67
N ALA A 86 4.06 -15.32 -44.38
CA ALA A 86 5.41 -15.22 -43.82
C ALA A 86 5.48 -14.17 -42.70
N GLU A 87 4.80 -13.04 -42.88
CA GLU A 87 4.67 -11.99 -41.87
C GLU A 87 3.93 -12.48 -40.62
N LEU A 88 2.75 -13.10 -40.77
CA LEU A 88 2.01 -13.70 -39.65
C LEU A 88 2.81 -14.76 -38.89
N LYS A 89 3.62 -15.56 -39.60
CA LYS A 89 4.52 -16.52 -38.94
C LYS A 89 5.58 -15.82 -38.09
N ARG A 90 6.11 -14.70 -38.57
CA ARG A 90 7.08 -13.89 -37.83
C ARG A 90 6.45 -13.27 -36.59
N ASP A 91 5.25 -12.71 -36.73
CA ASP A 91 4.51 -12.13 -35.61
C ASP A 91 4.15 -13.18 -34.57
N LEU A 92 3.73 -14.37 -34.99
CA LEU A 92 3.46 -15.48 -34.09
C LEU A 92 4.72 -15.91 -33.31
N GLN A 93 5.88 -15.91 -33.96
CA GLN A 93 7.16 -16.18 -33.30
C GLN A 93 7.53 -15.09 -32.29
N ASP A 94 7.34 -13.82 -32.64
CA ASP A 94 7.59 -12.69 -31.72
C ASP A 94 6.67 -12.74 -30.50
N VAL A 95 5.37 -12.95 -30.71
CA VAL A 95 4.40 -13.14 -29.63
C VAL A 95 4.78 -14.34 -28.77
N GLY A 96 5.19 -15.46 -29.38
CA GLY A 96 5.67 -16.63 -28.64
C GLY A 96 6.88 -16.31 -27.75
N ALA A 97 7.87 -15.58 -28.27
CA ALA A 97 9.05 -15.17 -27.52
C ALA A 97 8.71 -14.21 -26.37
N ARG A 98 7.82 -13.24 -26.62
CA ARG A 98 7.35 -12.29 -25.61
C ARG A 98 6.56 -12.98 -24.50
N THR A 99 5.70 -13.93 -24.85
CA THR A 99 4.93 -14.73 -23.88
C THR A 99 5.88 -15.54 -22.99
N ALA A 100 6.83 -16.26 -23.58
CA ALA A 100 7.82 -17.03 -22.80
C ALA A 100 8.65 -16.13 -21.86
N HIS A 101 8.99 -14.92 -22.29
CA HIS A 101 9.68 -13.95 -21.44
C HIS A 101 8.82 -13.49 -20.25
N VAL A 102 7.54 -13.21 -20.49
CA VAL A 102 6.60 -12.80 -19.43
C VAL A 102 6.37 -13.94 -18.44
N GLU A 103 6.24 -15.18 -18.93
CA GLU A 103 6.08 -16.37 -18.08
C GLU A 103 7.29 -16.55 -17.15
N ALA A 104 8.52 -16.47 -17.68
CA ALA A 104 9.73 -16.55 -16.87
C ALA A 104 9.80 -15.43 -15.82
N LYS A 105 9.47 -14.19 -16.19
CA LYS A 105 9.43 -13.08 -15.23
C LYS A 105 8.35 -13.24 -14.17
N MET A 106 7.23 -13.88 -14.52
CA MET A 106 6.16 -14.15 -13.57
C MET A 106 6.59 -15.20 -12.56
N GLU A 107 7.31 -16.24 -12.99
CA GLU A 107 7.90 -17.24 -12.11
C GLU A 107 8.86 -16.59 -11.09
N ASP A 108 9.82 -15.79 -11.56
CA ASP A 108 10.74 -15.04 -10.70
C ASP A 108 10.01 -14.14 -9.68
N LEU A 109 8.93 -13.49 -10.13
CA LEU A 109 8.14 -12.59 -9.28
C LEU A 109 7.37 -13.37 -8.22
N VAL A 110 6.80 -14.52 -8.56
CA VAL A 110 6.08 -15.39 -7.62
C VAL A 110 7.03 -15.88 -6.53
N ASP A 111 8.23 -16.31 -6.89
CA ASP A 111 9.24 -16.77 -5.92
C ASP A 111 9.70 -15.64 -4.99
N ALA A 112 9.98 -14.46 -5.54
CA ALA A 112 10.34 -13.29 -4.75
C ALA A 112 9.20 -12.84 -3.82
N HIS A 113 7.95 -12.92 -4.30
CA HIS A 113 6.76 -12.58 -3.52
C HIS A 113 6.56 -13.55 -2.36
N ASN A 114 6.66 -14.86 -2.62
CA ASN A 114 6.50 -15.89 -1.58
C ASN A 114 7.57 -15.73 -0.49
N THR A 115 8.83 -15.54 -0.89
CA THR A 115 9.93 -15.26 0.05
C THR A 115 9.66 -14.02 0.89
N SER A 116 9.19 -12.94 0.26
CA SER A 116 8.85 -11.70 0.96
C SER A 116 7.68 -11.88 1.93
N ALA A 117 6.65 -12.64 1.55
CA ALA A 117 5.51 -12.93 2.40
C ALA A 117 5.91 -13.73 3.64
N GLU A 118 6.82 -14.70 3.50
CA GLU A 118 7.38 -15.46 4.62
C GLU A 118 8.19 -14.58 5.57
N HIS A 119 9.04 -13.69 5.03
CA HIS A 119 9.79 -12.73 5.83
C HIS A 119 8.85 -11.79 6.61
N ILE A 120 7.83 -11.23 5.95
CA ILE A 120 6.85 -10.34 6.60
C ILE A 120 6.15 -11.07 7.76
N LYS A 121 5.74 -12.32 7.55
CA LYS A 121 5.13 -13.14 8.60
C LYS A 121 6.09 -13.35 9.77
N SER A 122 7.32 -13.76 9.49
CA SER A 122 8.35 -13.98 10.51
C SER A 122 8.64 -12.72 11.33
N LEU A 123 8.80 -11.57 10.66
CA LEU A 123 9.01 -10.28 11.34
C LEU A 123 7.82 -9.88 12.20
N THR A 124 6.60 -10.11 11.70
CA THR A 124 5.37 -9.81 12.47
C THR A 124 5.30 -10.65 13.75
N ASP A 125 5.62 -11.95 13.66
CA ASP A 125 5.65 -12.83 14.83
C ASP A 125 6.74 -12.42 15.83
N GLN A 126 7.91 -11.98 15.35
CA GLN A 126 8.98 -11.48 16.21
C GLN A 126 8.59 -10.18 16.91
N LEU A 127 7.94 -9.26 16.19
CA LEU A 127 7.44 -8.02 16.77
C LEU A 127 6.43 -8.30 17.88
N GLN A 128 5.44 -9.18 17.65
CA GLN A 128 4.46 -9.55 18.67
C GLN A 128 5.12 -10.16 19.91
N LYS A 129 6.13 -11.02 19.73
CA LYS A 129 6.89 -11.59 20.85
C LYS A 129 7.66 -10.52 21.62
N CYS A 130 8.24 -9.55 20.93
CA CYS A 130 8.95 -8.44 21.56
C CYS A 130 7.98 -7.53 22.33
N GLU A 131 6.83 -7.20 21.75
CA GLU A 131 5.79 -6.41 22.42
C GLU A 131 5.27 -7.10 23.69
N ALA A 132 4.99 -8.41 23.61
CA ALA A 132 4.56 -9.19 24.77
C ALA A 132 5.63 -9.21 25.89
N LYS A 133 6.91 -9.35 25.52
CA LYS A 133 8.02 -9.26 26.48
C LYS A 133 8.15 -7.87 27.09
N LEU A 134 8.02 -6.82 26.30
CA LEU A 134 8.08 -5.44 26.79
C LEU A 134 6.95 -5.16 27.78
N MET A 135 5.73 -5.61 27.47
CA MET A 135 4.58 -5.48 28.36
C MET A 135 4.81 -6.23 29.68
N ASP A 136 5.28 -7.48 29.64
CA ASP A 136 5.59 -8.25 30.84
C ASP A 136 6.71 -7.62 31.69
N LEU A 137 7.74 -7.07 31.05
CA LEU A 137 8.81 -6.33 31.74
C LEU A 137 8.30 -5.02 32.35
N GLU A 138 7.47 -4.27 31.64
CA GLU A 138 6.86 -3.03 32.14
C GLU A 138 5.94 -3.31 33.32
N ASP A 139 5.13 -4.36 33.24
CA ASP A 139 4.25 -4.81 34.31
C ASP A 139 5.08 -5.23 35.53
N ARG A 140 6.09 -6.09 35.37
CA ARG A 140 6.99 -6.48 36.47
C ARG A 140 7.69 -5.29 37.11
N SER A 141 8.14 -4.33 36.31
CA SER A 141 8.77 -3.10 36.79
C SER A 141 7.79 -2.21 37.59
N ARG A 142 6.49 -2.26 37.26
CA ARG A 142 5.44 -1.47 37.91
C ARG A 142 4.70 -2.17 39.04
N ARG A 143 4.86 -3.48 39.25
CA ARG A 143 4.15 -4.25 40.30
C ARG A 143 4.27 -3.66 41.70
N SER A 144 5.43 -3.12 42.06
CA SER A 144 5.65 -2.49 43.36
C SER A 144 5.32 -1.00 43.40
N ASN A 145 4.84 -0.42 42.30
CA ASN A 145 4.46 0.98 42.24
C ASN A 145 2.98 1.14 42.62
N ILE A 146 2.71 1.92 43.67
CA ILE A 146 1.36 2.29 44.08
C ILE A 146 1.12 3.76 43.76
N ARG A 147 -0.03 4.07 43.16
CA ARG A 147 -0.41 5.43 42.78
C ARG A 147 -1.50 5.95 43.70
N LEU A 148 -1.13 6.88 44.57
CA LEU A 148 -2.06 7.56 45.47
C LEU A 148 -2.66 8.77 44.77
N ARG A 149 -3.98 8.86 44.77
CA ARG A 149 -4.73 9.99 44.19
C ARG A 149 -5.26 10.90 45.29
N SER A 150 -5.57 12.15 44.93
CA SER A 150 -6.25 13.11 45.82
C SER A 150 -5.45 13.57 47.04
N ILE A 151 -4.11 13.44 47.05
CA ILE A 151 -3.28 14.05 48.09
C ILE A 151 -3.18 15.56 47.83
N PRO A 152 -3.67 16.42 48.75
CA PRO A 152 -3.66 17.87 48.57
C PRO A 152 -2.27 18.40 48.22
N GLU A 153 -2.17 19.36 47.29
CA GLU A 153 -0.89 19.97 46.90
C GLU A 153 -0.25 20.81 48.03
N THR A 154 -1.01 21.11 49.08
CA THR A 154 -0.50 21.74 50.31
C THR A 154 0.51 20.87 51.05
N VAL A 155 0.46 19.54 50.85
CA VAL A 155 1.48 18.62 51.37
C VAL A 155 2.73 18.75 50.50
N LEU A 156 3.76 19.39 51.08
CA LEU A 156 5.04 19.60 50.44
C LEU A 156 5.79 18.27 50.22
N PRO A 157 6.72 18.20 49.25
CA PRO A 157 7.50 16.98 48.99
C PRO A 157 8.26 16.46 50.21
N ALA A 158 8.72 17.34 51.10
CA ALA A 158 9.44 16.98 52.31
C ALA A 158 8.55 16.27 53.36
N ASP A 159 7.28 16.65 53.42
CA ASP A 159 6.31 16.11 54.39
C ASP A 159 5.56 14.88 53.87
N LEU A 160 5.73 14.59 52.57
CA LEU A 160 5.04 13.51 51.87
C LEU A 160 5.31 12.13 52.48
N PRO A 161 6.54 11.75 52.87
CA PRO A 161 6.81 10.47 53.53
C PRO A 161 6.03 10.32 54.83
N SER A 162 6.05 11.34 55.69
CA SER A 162 5.33 11.36 56.97
C SER A 162 3.82 11.23 56.78
N HIS A 163 3.27 11.95 55.79
CA HIS A 163 1.85 11.87 55.45
C HIS A 163 1.45 10.47 54.97
N VAL A 164 2.25 9.86 54.10
CA VAL A 164 1.98 8.51 53.56
C VAL A 164 2.11 7.44 54.63
N HIS A 165 3.11 7.51 55.52
CA HIS A 165 3.23 6.60 56.65
C HIS A 165 2.03 6.70 57.60
N GLY A 166 1.57 7.92 57.91
CA GLY A 166 0.36 8.13 58.72
C GLY A 166 -0.89 7.53 58.07
N PHE A 167 -1.02 7.69 56.75
CA PHE A 167 -2.13 7.11 55.98
C PHE A 167 -2.13 5.57 56.02
N PHE A 168 -0.99 4.92 55.79
CA PHE A 168 -0.90 3.47 55.87
C PHE A 168 -1.08 2.94 57.29
N LYS A 169 -0.57 3.62 58.32
CA LYS A 169 -0.83 3.23 59.71
C LYS A 169 -2.31 3.27 60.07
N LEU A 170 -3.06 4.20 59.49
CA LEU A 170 -4.52 4.29 59.66
C LEU A 170 -5.25 3.14 58.94
N LEU A 171 -4.84 2.81 57.71
CA LEU A 171 -5.49 1.76 56.92
C LEU A 171 -5.13 0.34 57.36
N THR A 172 -3.88 0.13 57.76
CA THR A 172 -3.32 -1.17 58.11
C THR A 172 -2.54 -1.06 59.43
N PRO A 173 -3.23 -0.94 60.58
CA PRO A 173 -2.59 -0.77 61.88
C PRO A 173 -1.78 -2.01 62.32
N GLU A 174 -2.13 -3.19 61.80
CA GLU A 174 -1.48 -4.46 62.09
C GLU A 174 -0.11 -4.62 61.43
N ILE A 175 0.19 -3.81 60.40
CA ILE A 175 1.46 -3.89 59.67
C ILE A 175 2.49 -3.00 60.39
N PRO A 176 3.62 -3.55 60.86
CA PRO A 176 4.67 -2.76 61.49
C PRO A 176 5.21 -1.70 60.53
N ALA A 177 5.48 -0.49 61.05
CA ALA A 177 6.02 0.61 60.25
C ALA A 177 7.36 0.25 59.57
N ASP A 178 8.17 -0.58 60.23
CA ASP A 178 9.47 -1.05 59.74
C ASP A 178 9.35 -1.98 58.53
N MET A 179 8.17 -2.57 58.30
CA MET A 179 7.90 -3.43 57.14
C MET A 179 7.51 -2.59 55.91
N LEU A 180 7.08 -1.34 56.09
CA LEU A 180 6.66 -0.44 55.01
C LEU A 180 7.83 0.42 54.54
N LEU A 181 8.87 -0.21 53.99
CA LEU A 181 10.00 0.51 53.38
C LEU A 181 9.63 1.05 52.00
N LEU A 182 9.83 2.34 51.79
CA LEU A 182 9.54 3.05 50.54
C LEU A 182 10.86 3.41 49.83
N ASP A 183 11.02 2.97 48.59
CA ASP A 183 12.20 3.30 47.76
C ASP A 183 12.11 4.71 47.17
N ARG A 184 10.94 5.04 46.65
CA ARG A 184 10.69 6.28 45.92
C ARG A 184 9.33 6.78 46.27
N LEU A 185 9.22 8.09 46.47
CA LEU A 185 7.96 8.77 46.73
C LEU A 185 8.01 10.16 46.11
N HIS A 186 7.19 10.40 45.08
CA HIS A 186 7.16 11.70 44.40
C HIS A 186 5.84 11.95 43.69
N ARG A 187 5.54 13.22 43.41
CA ARG A 187 4.40 13.61 42.58
C ARG A 187 4.71 13.39 41.10
N VAL A 188 3.77 12.80 40.37
CA VAL A 188 3.88 12.57 38.93
C VAL A 188 3.35 13.78 38.16
N PRO A 189 4.01 14.20 37.06
CA PRO A 189 3.47 15.22 36.17
C PRO A 189 2.06 14.87 35.67
N LYS A 190 1.20 15.88 35.52
CA LYS A 190 -0.13 15.67 34.96
C LYS A 190 -0.05 15.47 33.45
N PRO A 191 -0.78 14.48 32.90
CA PRO A 191 -1.12 14.48 31.49
C PRO A 191 -1.84 15.77 31.08
N GLN A 192 -1.58 16.25 29.86
CA GLN A 192 -2.13 17.52 29.36
C GLN A 192 -3.66 17.59 29.32
N HIS A 193 -4.35 16.44 29.27
CA HIS A 193 -5.81 16.36 29.19
C HIS A 193 -6.52 16.45 30.56
N ILE A 194 -5.79 16.47 31.68
CA ILE A 194 -6.36 16.56 33.02
C ILE A 194 -6.39 18.01 33.47
N ALA A 195 -7.51 18.46 34.04
CA ALA A 195 -7.67 19.82 34.51
C ALA A 195 -6.60 20.20 35.56
N THR A 196 -6.06 21.41 35.41
CA THR A 196 -4.98 21.92 36.27
C THR A 196 -5.37 21.98 37.74
N SER A 197 -6.67 22.12 38.04
CA SER A 197 -7.22 22.25 39.39
C SER A 197 -7.17 20.98 40.24
N LEU A 198 -7.08 19.78 39.66
CA LEU A 198 -6.98 18.55 40.44
C LEU A 198 -5.57 18.43 41.06
N PRO A 199 -5.37 17.82 42.23
CA PRO A 199 -4.02 17.56 42.73
C PRO A 199 -3.27 16.55 41.85
N ARG A 200 -1.93 16.63 41.80
CA ARG A 200 -1.08 15.61 41.17
C ARG A 200 -1.10 14.32 41.97
N ASP A 201 -1.13 13.20 41.24
CA ASP A 201 -0.98 11.88 41.83
C ASP A 201 0.43 11.70 42.39
N VAL A 202 0.52 10.92 43.46
CA VAL A 202 1.77 10.54 44.10
C VAL A 202 2.07 9.11 43.74
N LEU A 203 3.25 8.86 43.17
CA LEU A 203 3.74 7.52 42.89
C LEU A 203 4.71 7.13 44.00
N LEU A 204 4.43 6.00 44.63
CA LEU A 204 5.33 5.37 45.58
C LEU A 204 5.81 4.03 45.03
N LYS A 205 7.04 3.64 45.36
CA LYS A 205 7.56 2.30 45.10
C LYS A 205 7.84 1.63 46.43
N ALA A 206 7.17 0.50 46.70
CA ALA A 206 7.48 -0.34 47.84
C ALA A 206 8.81 -1.07 47.60
N HIS A 207 9.67 -1.10 48.62
CA HIS A 207 10.98 -1.75 48.56
C HIS A 207 10.84 -3.27 48.44
N TYR A 208 9.98 -3.86 49.27
CA TYR A 208 9.65 -5.28 49.24
C TYR A 208 8.32 -5.52 48.54
N PHE A 209 8.32 -6.45 47.59
CA PHE A 209 7.13 -7.03 46.99
C PHE A 209 7.28 -8.55 47.16
N HIS A 210 6.54 -9.11 48.11
CA HIS A 210 6.45 -10.55 48.34
C HIS A 210 5.32 -11.16 47.51
#